data_AF-A0AAD5S6E0-F1
#
_entry.id   AF-A0AAD5S6E0-F1
#
_cell.length_a   1.000
_cell.length_b   1.000
_cell.length_c   1.000
_cell.angle_alpha   90.00
_cell.angle_beta   90.00
_cell.angle_gamma   90.00
#
_symmetry.space_group_name_H-M   'P 1'
#
loop_
_entity.id
_entity.type
_entity.pdbx_description
1 polymer ?
#
loop_
_entity_poly.entity_id
_entity_poly.type
_entity_poly.pdbx_seq_one_letter_code
_entity_poly.pdbx_strand_id
1 'polypeptide(L)'
;MIVHENKLMGRTPFEDTIRQSVNELCHPPFLESTNSVIRDTLKKFFEISVEPVSHMLQNHGYNRARQRRRLERLTVEWEALQMEVEMMDTQIQQHERAEKQRRQGHEPFFLSSWVYNEKLNLLITYLSLGFELDLYSPAEHLMGFWYLKHLFETKLEHLMRIDEVREERAQSIGTKAKSKPLLPPPAEQWASANAKHSILYAQQLIYTALFQIALALRKSNLVTPPDNGLYDEKVHYEQRLRVFMQLGSPVVLSFEMFQETIGYEEDTVPELLNAAQECLKGAKQKLDYLWQASGGQAGKDGGGVDENYRKELQSLMRVCLGNTVAIKSSGLVGGKVDGMGKSGVWCFKLSYHPRIPILSNSSE
;
A
#
# COMPACT_ATOMS: atom_id res chain seq x y z
N MET A 1 5.33 -17.24 -23.35
CA MET A 1 4.15 -16.65 -22.67
C MET A 1 4.19 -17.14 -21.22
N ILE A 2 4.02 -16.27 -20.22
CA ILE A 2 4.15 -16.67 -18.79
C ILE A 2 3.06 -17.67 -18.36
N VAL A 3 1.92 -17.65 -19.08
CA VAL A 3 0.82 -18.59 -18.93
C VAL A 3 0.66 -19.35 -20.26
N HIS A 4 0.65 -20.68 -20.20
CA HIS A 4 0.36 -21.57 -21.32
C HIS A 4 -0.45 -22.75 -20.79
N GLU A 5 -1.61 -23.05 -21.40
CA GLU A 5 -2.49 -24.17 -21.00
C GLU A 5 -2.84 -24.22 -19.49
N ASN A 6 -3.27 -23.09 -18.91
CA ASN A 6 -3.58 -22.98 -17.47
C ASN A 6 -2.43 -23.39 -16.53
N LYS A 7 -1.19 -23.37 -17.02
CA LYS A 7 0.01 -23.59 -16.22
C LYS A 7 0.86 -22.34 -16.20
N LEU A 8 1.35 -21.98 -15.01
CA LEU A 8 2.38 -20.97 -14.84
C LEU A 8 3.72 -21.57 -15.29
N MET A 9 4.37 -20.90 -16.24
CA MET A 9 5.67 -21.32 -16.79
C MET A 9 5.68 -22.77 -17.32
N GLY A 10 4.52 -23.32 -17.69
CA GLY A 10 4.35 -24.70 -18.16
C GLY A 10 4.54 -25.80 -17.10
N ARG A 11 4.68 -25.43 -15.81
CA ARG A 11 5.04 -26.39 -14.73
C ARG A 11 3.94 -26.56 -13.70
N THR A 12 3.46 -25.47 -13.09
CA THR A 12 2.47 -25.53 -12.01
C THR A 12 1.10 -25.14 -12.55
N PRO A 13 0.03 -25.90 -12.24
CA PRO A 13 -1.33 -25.43 -12.49
C PRO A 13 -1.54 -24.06 -11.84
N PHE A 14 -2.23 -23.17 -12.56
CA PHE A 14 -2.39 -21.79 -12.11
C PHE A 14 -3.24 -21.71 -10.85
N GLU A 15 -4.26 -22.56 -10.74
CA GLU A 15 -5.09 -22.73 -9.55
C GLU A 15 -4.26 -23.11 -8.32
N ASP A 16 -3.26 -23.98 -8.46
CA ASP A 16 -2.39 -24.38 -7.35
C ASP A 16 -1.52 -23.21 -6.88
N THR A 17 -1.09 -22.34 -7.80
CA THR A 17 -0.33 -21.13 -7.47
C THR A 17 -1.21 -20.13 -6.69
N ILE A 18 -2.46 -19.95 -7.12
CA ILE A 18 -3.43 -19.10 -6.40
C ILE A 18 -3.73 -19.70 -5.03
N ARG A 19 -3.95 -21.02 -4.95
CA ARG A 19 -4.17 -21.73 -3.69
C ARG A 19 -3.01 -21.54 -2.72
N GLN A 20 -1.78 -21.66 -3.20
CA GLN A 20 -0.59 -21.40 -2.38
C GLN A 20 -0.57 -19.96 -1.89
N SER A 21 -0.82 -18.97 -2.76
CA SER A 21 -0.86 -17.55 -2.39
C SER A 21 -1.92 -17.24 -1.34
N VAL A 22 -3.14 -17.77 -1.50
CA VAL A 22 -4.23 -17.64 -0.51
C VAL A 22 -3.84 -18.28 0.81
N ASN A 23 -3.21 -19.46 0.78
CA ASN A 23 -2.76 -20.15 1.98
C ASN A 23 -1.65 -19.36 2.70
N GLU A 24 -0.65 -18.85 1.98
CA GLU A 24 0.44 -18.06 2.54
C GLU A 24 -0.01 -16.77 3.22
N LEU A 25 -1.04 -16.11 2.67
CA LEU A 25 -1.57 -14.86 3.24
C LEU A 25 -2.55 -15.12 4.39
N CYS A 26 -3.58 -15.93 4.14
CA CYS A 26 -4.77 -15.99 5.00
C CYS A 26 -4.89 -17.29 5.81
N HIS A 27 -4.19 -18.36 5.42
CA HIS A 27 -4.32 -19.72 5.99
C HIS A 27 -5.78 -20.16 6.28
N PRO A 28 -6.65 -20.22 5.25
CA PRO A 28 -8.04 -20.64 5.45
C PRO A 28 -8.12 -22.11 5.91
N PRO A 29 -8.98 -22.42 6.90
CA PRO A 29 -9.05 -23.73 7.54
C PRO A 29 -9.82 -24.74 6.67
N PHE A 30 -10.62 -24.22 5.73
CA PHE A 30 -11.52 -24.96 4.89
C PHE A 30 -10.89 -25.36 3.55
N LEU A 31 -9.62 -24.97 3.30
CA LEU A 31 -8.91 -25.36 2.08
C LEU A 31 -8.83 -26.88 1.90
N GLU A 32 -8.79 -27.62 3.00
CA GLU A 32 -8.76 -29.10 3.02
C GLU A 32 -10.11 -29.71 3.47
N SER A 33 -11.19 -28.92 3.47
CA SER A 33 -12.50 -29.40 3.91
C SER A 33 -13.00 -30.58 3.08
N THR A 34 -13.62 -31.56 3.75
CA THR A 34 -14.26 -32.72 3.12
C THR A 34 -15.69 -32.44 2.67
N ASN A 35 -16.28 -31.32 3.09
CA ASN A 35 -17.64 -30.91 2.73
C ASN A 35 -17.72 -30.62 1.22
N SER A 36 -18.65 -31.29 0.51
CA SER A 36 -18.79 -31.17 -0.95
C SER A 36 -19.11 -29.74 -1.39
N VAL A 37 -19.98 -29.03 -0.68
CA VAL A 37 -20.39 -27.67 -1.05
C VAL A 37 -19.22 -26.68 -0.91
N ILE A 38 -18.45 -26.79 0.18
CA ILE A 38 -17.25 -25.96 0.38
C ILE A 38 -16.21 -26.26 -0.71
N ARG A 39 -16.02 -27.54 -1.06
CA ARG A 39 -15.10 -27.93 -2.13
C ARG A 39 -15.51 -27.38 -3.50
N ASP A 40 -16.80 -27.47 -3.83
CA ASP A 40 -17.32 -26.96 -5.11
C ASP A 40 -17.21 -25.42 -5.16
N THR A 41 -17.45 -24.75 -4.04
CA THR A 41 -17.27 -23.29 -3.91
C THR A 41 -15.80 -22.90 -4.08
N LEU A 42 -14.87 -23.61 -3.45
CA LEU A 42 -13.43 -23.39 -3.61
C LEU A 42 -12.96 -23.63 -5.04
N LYS A 43 -13.45 -24.70 -5.68
CA LYS A 43 -13.14 -24.99 -7.09
C LYS A 43 -13.58 -23.83 -7.97
N LYS A 44 -14.82 -23.36 -7.81
CA LYS A 44 -15.34 -22.20 -8.54
C LYS A 44 -14.50 -20.95 -8.28
N PHE A 45 -14.12 -20.67 -7.03
CA PHE A 45 -13.25 -19.55 -6.67
C PHE A 45 -11.93 -19.59 -7.44
N PHE A 46 -11.25 -20.74 -7.46
CA PHE A 46 -9.98 -20.87 -8.17
C PHE A 46 -10.15 -20.70 -9.67
N GLU A 47 -11.20 -21.29 -10.27
CA GLU A 47 -11.53 -21.17 -11.68
C GLU A 47 -11.73 -19.70 -12.11
N ILE A 48 -12.57 -18.94 -11.39
CA ILE A 48 -12.84 -17.53 -11.72
C ILE A 48 -11.65 -16.60 -11.44
N SER A 49 -10.76 -16.98 -10.51
CA SER A 49 -9.58 -16.17 -10.15
C SER A 49 -8.43 -16.32 -11.16
N VAL A 50 -8.43 -17.36 -12.00
CA VAL A 50 -7.36 -17.59 -12.98
C VAL A 50 -7.20 -16.42 -13.95
N GLU A 51 -8.29 -15.90 -14.49
CA GLU A 51 -8.25 -14.86 -15.50
C GLU A 51 -7.76 -13.50 -14.94
N PRO A 52 -8.33 -12.95 -13.84
CA PRO A 52 -7.86 -11.70 -13.24
C PRO A 52 -6.39 -11.74 -12.80
N VAL A 53 -5.94 -12.86 -12.25
CA VAL A 53 -4.54 -13.05 -11.85
C VAL A 53 -3.63 -13.17 -13.08
N SER A 54 -4.09 -13.84 -14.15
CA SER A 54 -3.36 -13.89 -15.42
C SER A 54 -3.20 -12.50 -16.03
N HIS A 55 -4.26 -11.69 -16.04
CA HIS A 55 -4.22 -10.32 -16.54
C HIS A 55 -3.30 -9.43 -15.70
N MET A 56 -3.29 -9.59 -14.38
CA MET A 56 -2.34 -8.93 -13.48
C MET A 56 -0.88 -9.31 -13.79
N LEU A 57 -0.58 -10.61 -13.92
CA LEU A 57 0.78 -11.07 -14.23
C LEU A 57 1.26 -10.59 -15.60
N GLN A 58 0.39 -10.66 -16.62
CA GLN A 58 0.67 -10.11 -17.94
C GLN A 58 0.92 -8.60 -17.89
N ASN A 59 0.25 -7.89 -16.97
CA ASN A 59 0.44 -6.45 -16.82
C ASN A 59 1.91 -6.10 -16.57
N HIS A 60 2.58 -6.84 -15.69
CA HIS A 60 3.99 -6.63 -15.36
C HIS A 60 4.94 -6.77 -16.57
N GLY A 61 4.54 -7.48 -17.63
CA GLY A 61 5.32 -7.64 -18.86
C GLY A 61 5.20 -6.48 -19.86
N TYR A 62 4.26 -5.55 -19.68
CA TYR A 62 4.14 -4.38 -20.55
C TYR A 62 5.05 -3.22 -20.12
N ASN A 63 5.28 -2.25 -21.00
CA ASN A 63 5.92 -0.99 -20.61
C ASN A 63 5.09 -0.19 -19.59
N ARG A 64 5.72 0.71 -18.84
CA ARG A 64 5.11 1.45 -17.72
C ARG A 64 3.85 2.25 -18.09
N ALA A 65 3.86 2.94 -19.22
CA ALA A 65 2.69 3.68 -19.69
C ALA A 65 1.50 2.75 -19.98
N ARG A 66 1.76 1.59 -20.58
CA ARG A 66 0.73 0.57 -20.83
C ARG A 66 0.29 -0.13 -19.54
N GLN A 67 1.20 -0.40 -18.60
CA GLN A 67 0.87 -0.88 -17.26
C GLN A 67 -0.16 0.03 -16.61
N ARG A 68 0.10 1.34 -16.60
CA ARG A 68 -0.75 2.34 -15.97
C ARG A 68 -2.15 2.42 -16.57
N ARG A 69 -2.27 2.34 -17.90
CA ARG A 69 -3.58 2.33 -18.60
C ARG A 69 -4.36 1.03 -18.36
N ARG A 70 -3.68 -0.11 -18.32
CA ARG A 70 -4.33 -1.41 -18.08
C ARG A 70 -4.85 -1.54 -16.64
N LEU A 71 -4.16 -0.94 -15.68
CA LEU A 71 -4.59 -0.94 -14.28
C LEU A 71 -5.99 -0.36 -14.09
N GLU A 72 -6.42 0.62 -14.89
CA GLU A 72 -7.79 1.16 -14.83
C GLU A 72 -8.86 0.07 -15.02
N ARG A 73 -8.65 -0.82 -16.00
CA ARG A 73 -9.59 -1.92 -16.27
C ARG A 73 -9.42 -3.06 -15.27
N LEU A 74 -8.17 -3.36 -14.88
CA LEU A 74 -7.89 -4.38 -13.89
C LEU A 74 -8.56 -4.06 -12.55
N THR A 75 -8.55 -2.80 -12.11
CA THR A 75 -9.19 -2.45 -10.83
C THR A 75 -10.69 -2.76 -10.84
N VAL A 76 -11.40 -2.47 -11.95
CA VAL A 76 -12.83 -2.80 -12.10
C VAL A 76 -13.06 -4.32 -12.13
N GLU A 77 -12.21 -5.06 -12.84
CA GLU A 77 -12.25 -6.52 -12.90
C GLU A 77 -12.05 -7.14 -11.49
N TRP A 78 -11.10 -6.62 -10.71
CA TRP A 78 -10.84 -7.07 -9.35
C TRP A 78 -11.93 -6.66 -8.35
N GLU A 79 -12.60 -5.53 -8.56
CA GLU A 79 -13.80 -5.14 -7.79
C GLU A 79 -14.95 -6.13 -8.01
N ALA A 80 -15.22 -6.48 -9.28
CA ALA A 80 -16.23 -7.48 -9.63
C ALA A 80 -15.91 -8.86 -9.04
N LEU A 81 -14.64 -9.29 -9.12
CA LEU A 81 -14.17 -10.51 -8.48
C LEU A 81 -14.40 -10.47 -6.97
N GLN A 82 -14.05 -9.36 -6.30
CA GLN A 82 -14.23 -9.26 -4.85
C GLN A 82 -15.69 -9.44 -4.44
N MET A 83 -16.63 -8.78 -5.12
CA MET A 83 -18.06 -8.92 -4.81
C MET A 83 -18.55 -10.37 -4.95
N GLU A 84 -18.13 -11.08 -6.00
CA GLU A 84 -18.50 -12.49 -6.18
C GLU A 84 -17.89 -13.38 -5.08
N VAL A 85 -16.65 -13.10 -4.70
CA VAL A 85 -15.93 -13.87 -3.67
C VAL A 85 -16.46 -13.61 -2.27
N GLU A 86 -16.95 -12.41 -1.96
CA GLU A 86 -17.64 -12.11 -0.69
C GLU A 86 -18.93 -12.94 -0.53
N MET A 87 -19.66 -13.17 -1.62
CA MET A 87 -20.80 -14.09 -1.62
C MET A 87 -20.36 -15.54 -1.33
N MET A 88 -19.22 -15.97 -1.88
CA MET A 88 -18.65 -17.30 -1.64
C MET A 88 -18.19 -17.47 -0.19
N ASP A 89 -17.48 -16.49 0.38
CA ASP A 89 -17.10 -16.49 1.80
C ASP A 89 -18.35 -16.58 2.69
N THR A 90 -19.41 -15.86 2.35
CA THR A 90 -20.70 -15.94 3.08
C THR A 90 -21.30 -17.35 3.03
N GLN A 91 -21.28 -18.01 1.87
CA GLN A 91 -21.75 -19.39 1.73
C GLN A 91 -20.90 -20.36 2.56
N ILE A 92 -19.57 -20.25 2.49
CA ILE A 92 -18.64 -21.09 3.27
C ILE A 92 -18.91 -20.93 4.76
N GLN A 93 -19.08 -19.70 5.25
CA GLN A 93 -19.39 -19.44 6.65
C GLN A 93 -20.72 -20.05 7.10
N GLN A 94 -21.76 -20.00 6.26
CA GLN A 94 -23.05 -20.62 6.57
C GLN A 94 -22.90 -22.13 6.75
N HIS A 95 -22.15 -22.80 5.88
CA HIS A 95 -21.89 -24.24 5.98
C HIS A 95 -20.99 -24.61 7.17
N GLU A 96 -19.92 -23.86 7.43
CA GLU A 96 -19.06 -24.10 8.61
C GLU A 96 -19.82 -23.92 9.92
N ARG A 97 -20.74 -22.94 10.00
CA ARG A 97 -21.59 -22.74 11.19
C ARG A 97 -22.56 -23.90 11.40
N ALA A 98 -23.15 -24.40 10.32
CA ALA A 98 -24.06 -25.55 10.37
C ALA A 98 -23.35 -26.81 10.90
N GLU A 99 -22.12 -27.08 10.46
CA GLU A 99 -21.35 -28.25 10.91
C GLU A 99 -20.86 -28.12 12.36
N LYS A 100 -20.36 -26.95 12.76
CA LYS A 100 -19.74 -26.75 14.08
C LYS A 100 -20.74 -26.44 15.20
N GLN A 101 -22.04 -26.37 14.91
CA GLN A 101 -23.12 -25.94 15.84
C GLN A 101 -22.76 -24.66 16.63
N ARG A 102 -21.95 -23.77 16.04
CA ARG A 102 -21.47 -22.55 16.71
C ARG A 102 -22.59 -21.51 16.76
N ARG A 103 -22.72 -20.81 17.89
CA ARG A 103 -23.57 -19.61 17.99
C ARG A 103 -22.98 -18.48 17.15
N GLN A 104 -23.86 -17.53 16.79
CA GLN A 104 -23.53 -16.34 15.98
C GLN A 104 -22.20 -15.70 16.42
N GLY A 105 -21.28 -15.62 15.47
CA GLY A 105 -20.01 -14.91 15.57
C GLY A 105 -19.60 -14.48 14.16
N HIS A 106 -18.97 -13.31 14.06
CA HIS A 106 -18.48 -12.79 12.79
C HIS A 106 -17.20 -13.54 12.41
N GLU A 107 -17.35 -14.70 11.75
CA GLU A 107 -16.19 -15.38 11.16
C GLU A 107 -15.56 -14.43 10.12
N PRO A 108 -14.23 -14.43 9.98
CA PRO A 108 -13.57 -13.58 9.00
C PRO A 108 -13.77 -14.13 7.59
N PHE A 109 -13.78 -13.23 6.61
CA PHE A 109 -13.73 -13.59 5.21
C PHE A 109 -12.28 -13.82 4.79
N PHE A 110 -11.96 -15.00 4.25
CA PHE A 110 -10.57 -15.36 3.92
C PHE A 110 -10.27 -15.10 2.44
N LEU A 111 -11.17 -15.52 1.55
CA LEU A 111 -10.94 -15.44 0.11
C LEU A 111 -11.00 -13.99 -0.37
N SER A 112 -12.05 -13.26 0.02
CA SER A 112 -12.21 -11.84 -0.31
C SER A 112 -11.14 -10.97 0.35
N SER A 113 -10.62 -11.34 1.53
CA SER A 113 -9.47 -10.67 2.14
C SER A 113 -8.20 -10.79 1.29
N TRP A 114 -7.98 -11.94 0.65
CA TRP A 114 -6.88 -12.12 -0.30
C TRP A 114 -7.09 -11.29 -1.57
N VAL A 115 -8.30 -11.33 -2.14
CA VAL A 115 -8.65 -10.52 -3.32
C VAL A 115 -8.46 -9.02 -3.03
N TYR A 116 -8.90 -8.56 -1.85
CA TYR A 116 -8.77 -7.19 -1.41
C TYR A 116 -7.30 -6.76 -1.24
N ASN A 117 -6.44 -7.62 -0.69
CA ASN A 117 -5.00 -7.35 -0.60
C ASN A 117 -4.36 -7.13 -1.99
N GLU A 118 -4.69 -7.97 -2.96
CA GLU A 118 -4.19 -7.82 -4.33
C GLU A 118 -4.78 -6.59 -5.01
N LYS A 119 -6.06 -6.29 -4.81
CA LYS A 119 -6.67 -5.04 -5.29
C LYS A 119 -5.95 -3.81 -4.73
N LEU A 120 -5.62 -3.79 -3.43
CA LEU A 120 -4.81 -2.72 -2.82
C LEU A 120 -3.42 -2.59 -3.48
N ASN A 121 -2.77 -3.71 -3.86
CA ASN A 121 -1.51 -3.67 -4.62
C ASN A 121 -1.67 -2.96 -5.97
N LEU A 122 -2.76 -3.24 -6.69
CA LEU A 122 -3.07 -2.62 -7.97
C LEU A 122 -3.31 -1.11 -7.81
N LEU A 123 -4.06 -0.70 -6.80
CA LEU A 123 -4.36 0.71 -6.51
C LEU A 123 -3.10 1.51 -6.13
N ILE A 124 -2.26 0.96 -5.25
CA ILE A 124 -0.98 1.57 -4.87
C ILE A 124 -0.08 1.70 -6.10
N THR A 125 -0.01 0.65 -6.93
CA THR A 125 0.80 0.66 -8.16
C THR A 125 0.29 1.69 -9.16
N TYR A 126 -1.04 1.80 -9.31
CA TYR A 126 -1.69 2.77 -10.18
C TYR A 126 -1.29 4.20 -9.83
N LEU A 127 -1.42 4.60 -8.56
CA LEU A 127 -1.04 5.95 -8.14
C LEU A 127 0.46 6.18 -8.24
N SER A 128 1.26 5.22 -7.80
CA SER A 128 2.73 5.29 -7.82
C SER A 128 3.29 5.46 -9.24
N LEU A 129 2.72 4.75 -10.22
CA LEU A 129 3.10 4.89 -11.63
C LEU A 129 2.80 6.29 -12.18
N GLY A 130 1.85 7.03 -11.61
CA GLY A 130 1.61 8.41 -12.01
C GLY A 130 2.79 9.33 -11.69
N PHE A 131 3.51 9.08 -10.58
CA PHE A 131 4.76 9.79 -10.28
C PHE A 131 5.90 9.32 -11.20
N GLU A 132 6.05 8.01 -11.39
CA GLU A 132 7.10 7.43 -12.27
C GLU A 132 7.00 7.95 -13.72
N LEU A 133 5.77 8.22 -14.19
CA LEU A 133 5.48 8.71 -15.53
C LEU A 133 5.33 10.23 -15.63
N ASP A 134 5.62 10.97 -14.55
CA ASP A 134 5.50 12.43 -14.46
C ASP A 134 4.12 12.96 -14.91
N LEU A 135 3.05 12.28 -14.48
CA LEU A 135 1.67 12.62 -14.84
C LEU A 135 1.06 13.69 -13.92
N TYR A 136 1.69 13.94 -12.77
CA TYR A 136 1.22 14.89 -11.76
C TYR A 136 2.06 16.15 -11.81
N SER A 137 1.41 17.31 -11.91
CA SER A 137 2.05 18.61 -11.69
C SER A 137 2.51 18.75 -10.23
N PRO A 138 3.47 19.65 -9.92
CA PRO A 138 3.94 19.89 -8.55
C PRO A 138 2.81 20.12 -7.53
N ALA A 139 1.72 20.79 -7.93
CA ALA A 139 0.57 21.02 -7.05
C ALA A 139 -0.28 19.75 -6.80
N GLU A 140 -0.39 18.87 -7.80
CA GLU A 140 -1.11 17.60 -7.68
C GLU A 140 -0.36 16.56 -6.83
N HIS A 141 0.92 16.78 -6.51
CA HIS A 141 1.68 15.87 -5.64
C HIS A 141 1.06 15.76 -4.24
N LEU A 142 0.50 16.86 -3.72
CA LEU A 142 -0.13 16.88 -2.39
C LEU A 142 -1.29 15.86 -2.29
N MET A 143 -2.24 15.91 -3.24
CA MET A 143 -3.37 14.96 -3.27
C MET A 143 -2.89 13.52 -3.51
N GLY A 144 -1.86 13.34 -4.35
CA GLY A 144 -1.28 12.02 -4.63
C GLY A 144 -0.62 11.39 -3.40
N PHE A 145 0.15 12.16 -2.63
CA PHE A 145 0.77 11.68 -1.39
C PHE A 145 -0.26 11.44 -0.29
N TRP A 146 -1.27 12.31 -0.18
CA TRP A 146 -2.38 12.11 0.76
C TRP A 146 -3.12 10.79 0.51
N TYR A 147 -3.44 10.50 -0.74
CA TYR A 147 -4.13 9.27 -1.10
C TYR A 147 -3.23 8.03 -0.94
N LEU A 148 -1.94 8.12 -1.31
CA LEU A 148 -1.00 7.03 -1.10
C LEU A 148 -0.78 6.74 0.38
N LYS A 149 -0.64 7.77 1.23
CA LYS A 149 -0.61 7.61 2.70
C LYS A 149 -1.80 6.76 3.16
N HIS A 150 -3.00 7.13 2.76
CA HIS A 150 -4.22 6.40 3.12
C HIS A 150 -4.19 4.95 2.63
N LEU A 151 -3.83 4.68 1.38
CA LEU A 151 -3.78 3.29 0.87
C LEU A 151 -2.75 2.42 1.60
N PHE A 152 -1.59 2.96 1.96
CA PHE A 152 -0.59 2.24 2.74
C PHE A 152 -1.07 1.97 4.17
N GLU A 153 -1.75 2.93 4.79
CA GLU A 153 -2.40 2.80 6.10
C GLU A 153 -3.49 1.71 6.08
N THR A 154 -4.43 1.79 5.15
CA THR A 154 -5.49 0.78 4.97
C THR A 154 -4.92 -0.62 4.68
N LYS A 155 -3.86 -0.70 3.88
CA LYS A 155 -3.22 -1.99 3.61
C LYS A 155 -2.54 -2.57 4.85
N LEU A 156 -1.89 -1.74 5.66
CA LEU A 156 -1.26 -2.18 6.89
C LEU A 156 -2.32 -2.69 7.89
N GLU A 157 -3.41 -1.94 8.08
CA GLU A 157 -4.53 -2.35 8.94
C GLU A 157 -5.16 -3.67 8.48
N HIS A 158 -5.37 -3.82 7.17
CA HIS A 158 -5.91 -5.06 6.60
C HIS A 158 -5.04 -6.28 6.91
N LEU A 159 -3.72 -6.14 6.72
CA LEU A 159 -2.81 -7.25 7.02
C LEU A 159 -2.67 -7.53 8.52
N MET A 160 -2.70 -6.49 9.36
CA MET A 160 -2.75 -6.68 10.82
C MET A 160 -3.99 -7.47 11.25
N ARG A 161 -5.16 -7.15 10.68
CA ARG A 161 -6.39 -7.90 10.93
C ARG A 161 -6.29 -9.36 10.49
N ILE A 162 -5.65 -9.64 9.36
CA ILE A 162 -5.40 -11.02 8.92
C ILE A 162 -4.52 -11.76 9.93
N ASP A 163 -3.44 -11.13 10.42
CA ASP A 163 -2.54 -11.73 11.41
C ASP A 163 -3.23 -11.96 12.77
N GLU A 164 -4.08 -11.04 13.23
CA GLU A 164 -4.89 -11.21 14.44
C GLU A 164 -5.80 -12.44 14.33
N VAL A 165 -6.51 -12.58 13.21
CA VAL A 165 -7.35 -13.76 12.92
C VAL A 165 -6.54 -15.05 12.94
N ARG A 166 -5.33 -15.04 12.37
CA ARG A 166 -4.43 -16.20 12.36
C ARG A 166 -3.98 -16.56 13.77
N GLU A 167 -3.61 -15.58 14.57
CA GLU A 167 -3.14 -15.79 15.94
C GLU A 167 -4.26 -16.32 16.84
N GLU A 168 -5.45 -15.72 16.79
CA GLU A 168 -6.64 -16.18 17.52
C GLU A 168 -6.96 -17.64 17.22
N ARG A 169 -6.82 -18.04 15.95
CA ARG A 169 -7.04 -19.42 15.54
C ARG A 169 -5.94 -20.36 16.00
N ALA A 170 -4.68 -19.97 15.91
CA ALA A 170 -3.57 -20.76 16.45
C ALA A 170 -3.74 -21.02 17.95
N GLN A 171 -4.17 -20.01 18.71
CA GLN A 171 -4.49 -20.11 20.14
C GLN A 171 -5.69 -21.00 20.43
N SER A 172 -6.69 -21.04 19.54
CA SER A 172 -7.85 -21.92 19.69
C SER A 172 -7.55 -23.41 19.47
N ILE A 173 -6.55 -23.73 18.65
CA ILE A 173 -6.12 -25.10 18.32
C ILE A 173 -5.11 -25.62 19.36
N GLY A 174 -4.26 -24.76 19.92
CA GLY A 174 -3.30 -25.11 20.98
C GLY A 174 -3.93 -25.07 22.38
N THR A 175 -4.14 -26.23 23.01
CA THR A 175 -4.63 -26.33 24.39
C THR A 175 -3.70 -25.64 25.41
N LYS A 176 -4.23 -24.60 26.08
CA LYS A 176 -3.78 -23.94 27.33
C LYS A 176 -2.40 -23.24 27.36
N ALA A 177 -2.44 -22.03 27.92
CA ALA A 177 -1.36 -21.21 28.50
C ALA A 177 -0.54 -20.34 27.55
N LYS A 178 -0.97 -19.07 27.40
CA LYS A 178 -0.31 -17.91 27.99
C LYS A 178 -1.28 -16.72 27.98
N SER A 179 -1.34 -16.02 29.11
CA SER A 179 -2.11 -14.79 29.31
C SER A 179 -1.83 -13.77 28.21
N LYS A 180 -2.85 -13.38 27.43
CA LYS A 180 -2.78 -12.22 26.53
C LYS A 180 -2.65 -10.94 27.39
N PRO A 181 -1.80 -9.97 27.02
CA PRO A 181 -1.98 -8.59 27.46
C PRO A 181 -3.35 -8.09 26.96
N LEU A 182 -4.08 -7.34 27.79
CA LEU A 182 -5.45 -6.89 27.49
C LEU A 182 -5.57 -5.84 26.37
N LEU A 183 -4.46 -5.45 25.73
CA LEU A 183 -4.45 -4.48 24.64
C LEU A 183 -3.74 -5.07 23.41
N PRO A 184 -4.24 -4.80 22.19
CA PRO A 184 -3.46 -5.06 20.98
C PRO A 184 -2.12 -4.33 21.12
N PRO A 185 -0.98 -5.02 20.86
CA PRO A 185 0.31 -4.36 20.83
C PRO A 185 0.26 -3.16 19.86
N PRO A 186 0.89 -2.02 20.19
CA PRO A 186 1.00 -0.89 19.27
C PRO A 186 1.45 -1.39 17.88
N ALA A 187 0.94 -0.80 16.79
CA ALA A 187 1.30 -1.16 15.42
C ALA A 187 2.83 -1.27 15.19
N GLU A 188 3.61 -0.52 15.98
CA GLU A 188 5.07 -0.57 16.01
C GLU A 188 5.67 -1.90 16.48
N GLN A 189 5.06 -2.60 17.43
CA GLN A 189 5.53 -3.89 17.96
C GLN A 189 5.26 -5.03 16.98
N TRP A 190 4.14 -4.98 16.24
CA TRP A 190 3.80 -5.93 15.18
C TRP A 190 4.66 -5.74 13.92
N ALA A 191 4.95 -4.49 13.56
CA ALA A 191 5.84 -4.20 12.44
C ALA A 191 7.19 -4.93 12.60
N SER A 192 7.71 -5.06 13.83
CA SER A 192 8.99 -5.73 14.11
C SER A 192 8.96 -7.26 13.94
N ALA A 193 7.80 -7.93 13.95
CA ALA A 193 7.72 -9.39 13.89
C ALA A 193 7.59 -9.94 12.45
N ASN A 194 7.20 -9.11 11.48
CA ASN A 194 7.07 -9.51 10.08
C ASN A 194 7.76 -8.48 9.17
N ALA A 195 8.80 -8.91 8.44
CA ALA A 195 9.57 -8.04 7.55
C ALA A 195 8.69 -7.32 6.51
N LYS A 196 7.60 -7.97 6.05
CA LYS A 196 6.63 -7.39 5.11
C LYS A 196 5.82 -6.24 5.74
N HIS A 197 5.45 -6.34 7.02
CA HIS A 197 4.76 -5.26 7.74
C HIS A 197 5.70 -4.08 8.01
N SER A 198 6.95 -4.36 8.39
CA SER A 198 7.96 -3.32 8.60
C SER A 198 8.19 -2.45 7.37
N ILE A 199 8.32 -3.05 6.16
CA ILE A 199 8.56 -2.27 4.94
C ILE A 199 7.33 -1.44 4.54
N LEU A 200 6.12 -2.01 4.66
CA LEU A 200 4.88 -1.28 4.39
C LEU A 200 4.69 -0.12 5.36
N TYR A 201 5.00 -0.32 6.64
CA TYR A 201 4.91 0.73 7.65
C TYR A 201 5.97 1.82 7.41
N ALA A 202 7.19 1.45 7.01
CA ALA A 202 8.19 2.44 6.60
C ALA A 202 7.72 3.27 5.38
N GLN A 203 7.10 2.64 4.38
CA GLN A 203 6.53 3.34 3.23
C GLN A 203 5.37 4.26 3.63
N GLN A 204 4.49 3.82 4.52
CA GLN A 204 3.41 4.64 5.09
C GLN A 204 3.97 5.90 5.77
N LEU A 205 4.99 5.76 6.62
CA LEU A 205 5.69 6.90 7.24
C LEU A 205 6.35 7.83 6.22
N ILE A 206 6.94 7.30 5.15
CA ILE A 206 7.52 8.13 4.08
C ILE A 206 6.44 8.94 3.37
N TYR A 207 5.30 8.35 3.01
CA TYR A 207 4.21 9.09 2.38
C TYR A 207 3.54 10.10 3.31
N THR A 208 3.45 9.80 4.62
CA THR A 208 3.05 10.78 5.64
C THR A 208 3.98 11.99 5.65
N ALA A 209 5.30 11.75 5.65
CA ALA A 209 6.28 12.84 5.58
C ALA A 209 6.19 13.63 4.27
N LEU A 210 6.04 12.97 3.12
CA LEU A 210 5.90 13.63 1.83
C LEU A 210 4.63 14.48 1.74
N PHE A 211 3.52 14.01 2.31
CA PHE A 211 2.30 14.79 2.47
C PHE A 211 2.53 16.04 3.31
N GLN A 212 3.16 15.91 4.48
CA GLN A 212 3.46 17.05 5.36
C GLN A 212 4.39 18.07 4.69
N ILE A 213 5.42 17.61 3.97
CA ILE A 213 6.31 18.49 3.19
C ILE A 213 5.52 19.21 2.10
N ALA A 214 4.70 18.51 1.32
CA ALA A 214 3.90 19.12 0.26
C ALA A 214 2.89 20.13 0.81
N LEU A 215 2.30 19.85 1.98
CA LEU A 215 1.37 20.75 2.66
C LEU A 215 2.09 22.00 3.18
N ALA A 216 3.29 21.85 3.74
CA ALA A 216 4.15 22.97 4.14
C ALA A 216 4.52 23.88 2.96
N LEU A 217 4.82 23.30 1.79
CA LEU A 217 5.08 24.07 0.56
C LEU A 217 3.83 24.85 0.11
N ARG A 218 2.64 24.24 0.20
CA ARG A 218 1.37 24.89 -0.12
C ARG A 218 1.05 26.03 0.84
N LYS A 219 1.19 25.81 2.15
CA LYS A 219 1.01 26.85 3.18
C LYS A 219 2.00 28.01 3.04
N SER A 220 3.18 27.74 2.49
CA SER A 220 4.20 28.76 2.19
C SER A 220 3.98 29.47 0.85
N ASN A 221 2.88 29.17 0.12
CA ASN A 221 2.57 29.67 -1.23
C ASN A 221 3.67 29.38 -2.28
N LEU A 222 4.49 28.34 -2.08
CA LEU A 222 5.54 27.94 -3.01
C LEU A 222 5.03 27.02 -4.11
N VAL A 223 3.95 26.31 -3.82
CA VAL A 223 3.24 25.45 -4.76
C VAL A 223 1.76 25.74 -4.60
N THR A 224 1.15 26.27 -5.65
CA THR A 224 -0.27 26.61 -5.68
C THR A 224 -1.01 25.72 -6.69
N PRO A 225 -2.25 25.28 -6.38
CA PRO A 225 -3.07 24.59 -7.35
C PRO A 225 -3.35 25.49 -8.56
N PRO A 226 -3.43 24.93 -9.78
CA PRO A 226 -3.84 25.69 -10.95
C PRO A 226 -5.29 26.15 -10.79
N ASP A 227 -5.56 27.42 -11.09
CA ASP A 227 -6.92 27.97 -11.17
C ASP A 227 -7.02 28.84 -12.44
N ASN A 228 -7.55 28.23 -13.49
CA ASN A 228 -7.76 28.89 -14.78
C ASN A 228 -9.27 29.11 -15.06
N GLY A 229 -10.13 29.04 -14.04
CA GLY A 229 -11.59 29.21 -14.13
C GLY A 229 -12.38 28.05 -14.77
N LEU A 230 -11.81 27.33 -15.75
CA LEU A 230 -12.42 26.13 -16.37
C LEU A 230 -11.96 24.82 -15.73
N TYR A 231 -10.77 24.82 -15.14
CA TYR A 231 -10.15 23.68 -14.48
C TYR A 231 -9.66 24.16 -13.12
N ASP A 232 -10.36 23.72 -12.07
CA ASP A 232 -9.99 23.97 -10.68
C ASP A 232 -9.39 22.70 -10.06
N GLU A 233 -8.91 22.82 -8.83
CA GLU A 233 -8.31 21.71 -8.10
C GLU A 233 -9.27 20.52 -7.96
N LYS A 234 -10.58 20.78 -7.85
CA LYS A 234 -11.62 19.75 -7.75
C LYS A 234 -11.67 18.91 -9.02
N VAL A 235 -11.75 19.52 -10.19
CA VAL A 235 -11.76 18.81 -11.47
C VAL A 235 -10.50 17.96 -11.64
N HIS A 236 -9.34 18.49 -11.27
CA HIS A 236 -8.08 17.71 -11.27
C HIS A 236 -8.17 16.49 -10.35
N TYR A 237 -8.58 16.70 -9.09
CA TYR A 237 -8.73 15.63 -8.10
C TYR A 237 -9.64 14.51 -8.60
N GLU A 238 -10.84 14.86 -9.07
CA GLU A 238 -11.83 13.90 -9.56
C GLU A 238 -11.33 13.12 -10.78
N GLN A 239 -10.63 13.77 -11.71
CA GLN A 239 -10.07 13.07 -12.88
C GLN A 239 -8.90 12.15 -12.53
N ARG A 240 -8.00 12.56 -11.62
CA ARG A 240 -6.86 11.71 -11.20
C ARG A 240 -7.33 10.48 -10.44
N LEU A 241 -8.35 10.64 -9.60
CA LEU A 241 -8.87 9.60 -8.71
C LEU A 241 -10.14 8.91 -9.23
N ARG A 242 -10.53 9.16 -10.48
CA ARG A 242 -11.72 8.57 -11.13
C ARG A 242 -11.80 7.04 -11.02
N VAL A 243 -10.66 6.35 -11.01
CA VAL A 243 -10.60 4.88 -10.85
C VAL A 243 -11.12 4.43 -9.48
N PHE A 244 -10.89 5.23 -8.44
CA PHE A 244 -11.34 4.93 -7.09
C PHE A 244 -12.84 5.10 -6.93
N MET A 245 -13.45 6.06 -7.64
CA MET A 245 -14.89 6.32 -7.60
C MET A 245 -15.77 5.16 -8.07
N GLN A 246 -15.18 4.18 -8.76
CA GLN A 246 -15.89 3.00 -9.28
C GLN A 246 -15.86 1.82 -8.29
N LEU A 247 -15.25 1.99 -7.11
CA LEU A 247 -15.00 0.92 -6.15
C LEU A 247 -15.94 1.01 -4.95
N GLY A 248 -16.37 -0.14 -4.43
CA GLY A 248 -17.06 -0.24 -3.14
C GLY A 248 -16.10 -0.29 -1.95
N SER A 249 -14.84 -0.68 -2.17
CA SER A 249 -13.77 -0.67 -1.16
C SER A 249 -12.38 -0.49 -1.80
N PRO A 250 -11.35 0.10 -1.15
CA PRO A 250 -11.43 0.88 0.10
C PRO A 250 -12.37 2.08 -0.04
N VAL A 251 -12.73 2.69 1.09
CA VAL A 251 -13.60 3.88 1.10
C VAL A 251 -13.01 4.94 0.16
N VAL A 252 -13.83 5.41 -0.77
CA VAL A 252 -13.43 6.48 -1.67
C VAL A 252 -13.32 7.77 -0.87
N LEU A 253 -12.14 8.38 -0.90
CA LEU A 253 -11.95 9.67 -0.28
C LEU A 253 -12.41 10.77 -1.23
N SER A 254 -13.33 11.61 -0.79
CA SER A 254 -13.86 12.70 -1.61
C SER A 254 -12.95 13.93 -1.60
N PHE A 255 -13.18 14.84 -2.54
CA PHE A 255 -12.47 16.11 -2.57
C PHE A 255 -12.73 16.94 -1.31
N GLU A 256 -13.96 16.87 -0.77
CA GLU A 256 -14.35 17.55 0.46
C GLU A 256 -13.53 17.04 1.65
N MET A 257 -13.35 15.71 1.79
CA MET A 257 -12.49 15.13 2.84
C MET A 257 -11.02 15.57 2.70
N PHE A 258 -10.54 15.72 1.46
CA PHE A 258 -9.21 16.24 1.20
C PHE A 258 -9.09 17.70 1.64
N GLN A 259 -10.06 18.55 1.29
CA GLN A 259 -10.11 19.96 1.69
C GLN A 259 -10.23 20.13 3.21
N GLU A 260 -11.04 19.29 3.86
CA GLU A 260 -11.13 19.23 5.32
C GLU A 260 -9.79 18.86 5.94
N THR A 261 -9.10 17.83 5.43
CA THR A 261 -7.79 17.43 5.98
C THR A 261 -6.76 18.56 5.90
N ILE A 262 -6.67 19.24 4.76
CA ILE A 262 -5.71 20.36 4.60
C ILE A 262 -6.15 21.61 5.37
N GLY A 263 -7.45 21.80 5.60
CA GLY A 263 -8.03 22.96 6.27
C GLY A 263 -8.03 22.86 7.79
N TYR A 264 -8.22 21.65 8.35
CA TYR A 264 -8.15 21.37 9.78
C TYR A 264 -6.72 21.25 10.31
N GLU A 265 -5.74 21.14 9.43
CA GLU A 265 -4.34 21.14 9.83
C GLU A 265 -3.96 22.54 10.36
N GLU A 266 -4.00 22.70 11.68
CA GLU A 266 -3.63 23.96 12.35
C GLU A 266 -2.09 24.14 12.46
N ASP A 267 -1.34 23.06 12.24
CA ASP A 267 0.13 23.04 12.36
C ASP A 267 0.79 24.11 11.48
N THR A 268 1.75 24.82 12.07
CA THR A 268 2.59 25.79 11.37
C THR A 268 3.55 25.07 10.41
N VAL A 269 4.08 25.81 9.43
CA VAL A 269 5.07 25.27 8.47
C VAL A 269 6.26 24.59 9.18
N PRO A 270 6.88 25.16 10.24
CA PRO A 270 7.93 24.48 10.99
C PRO A 270 7.48 23.20 11.70
N GLU A 271 6.28 23.18 12.28
CA GLU A 271 5.73 22.00 12.96
C GLU A 271 5.51 20.85 11.98
N LEU A 272 4.91 21.11 10.82
CA LEU A 272 4.75 20.13 9.74
C LEU A 272 6.09 19.55 9.28
N LEU A 273 7.11 20.39 9.12
CA LEU A 273 8.43 19.95 8.68
C LEU A 273 9.17 19.17 9.76
N ASN A 274 9.00 19.50 11.04
CA ASN A 274 9.54 18.74 12.16
C ASN A 274 8.86 17.37 12.28
N ALA A 275 7.53 17.32 12.15
CA ALA A 275 6.77 16.07 12.12
C ALA A 275 7.21 15.19 10.93
N ALA A 276 7.44 15.78 9.76
CA ALA A 276 7.96 15.08 8.59
C ALA A 276 9.35 14.48 8.87
N GLN A 277 10.25 15.22 9.54
CA GLN A 277 11.57 14.71 9.92
C GLN A 277 11.49 13.52 10.88
N GLU A 278 10.61 13.56 11.88
CA GLU A 278 10.41 12.43 12.79
C GLU A 278 9.82 11.21 12.06
N CYS A 279 8.87 11.40 11.14
CA CYS A 279 8.35 10.32 10.29
C CYS A 279 9.46 9.68 9.43
N LEU A 280 10.30 10.49 8.77
CA LEU A 280 11.41 10.00 7.94
C LEU A 280 12.47 9.25 8.78
N LYS A 281 12.74 9.73 9.99
CA LYS A 281 13.65 9.08 10.95
C LYS A 281 13.08 7.74 11.42
N GLY A 282 11.81 7.68 11.78
CA GLY A 282 11.12 6.44 12.15
C GLY A 282 11.10 5.43 11.01
N ALA A 283 10.83 5.88 9.77
CA ALA A 283 10.90 5.04 8.58
C ALA A 283 12.30 4.48 8.36
N LYS A 284 13.33 5.33 8.45
CA LYS A 284 14.72 4.91 8.27
C LYS A 284 15.14 3.88 9.32
N GLN A 285 14.79 4.07 10.59
CA GLN A 285 15.12 3.11 11.66
C GLN A 285 14.57 1.71 11.37
N LYS A 286 13.34 1.63 10.82
CA LYS A 286 12.72 0.34 10.43
C LYS A 286 13.45 -0.29 9.24
N LEU A 287 13.80 0.52 8.24
CA LEU A 287 14.56 0.06 7.09
C LEU A 287 15.97 -0.41 7.48
N ASP A 288 16.64 0.29 8.41
CA ASP A 288 17.94 -0.09 8.97
C ASP A 288 17.86 -1.44 9.69
N TYR A 289 16.81 -1.67 10.48
CA TYR A 289 16.55 -2.96 11.13
C TYR A 289 16.38 -4.08 10.10
N LEU A 290 15.57 -3.86 9.06
CA LEU A 290 15.37 -4.83 7.97
C LEU A 290 16.66 -5.10 7.19
N TRP A 291 17.46 -4.06 6.95
CA TRP A 291 18.75 -4.18 6.29
C TRP A 291 19.71 -5.06 7.10
N GLN A 292 19.80 -4.85 8.42
CA GLN A 292 20.62 -5.67 9.31
C GLN A 292 20.13 -7.12 9.35
N ALA A 293 18.82 -7.33 9.50
CA ALA A 293 18.20 -8.67 9.48
C ALA A 293 18.44 -9.41 8.16
N SER A 294 18.56 -8.68 7.05
CA SER A 294 18.88 -9.24 5.73
C SER A 294 20.37 -9.61 5.55
N GLY A 295 21.23 -9.45 6.56
CA GLY A 295 22.67 -9.76 6.47
C GLY A 295 23.54 -8.58 6.01
N GLY A 296 23.00 -7.36 6.03
CA GLY A 296 23.73 -6.11 5.80
C GLY A 296 24.59 -6.10 4.53
N GLN A 297 25.82 -5.61 4.65
CA GLN A 297 26.77 -5.50 3.54
C GLN A 297 27.51 -6.82 3.22
N ALA A 298 27.52 -7.77 4.17
CA ALA A 298 28.26 -9.04 4.07
C ALA A 298 27.47 -10.15 3.36
N GLY A 299 26.14 -10.05 3.26
CA GLY A 299 25.29 -11.07 2.64
C GLY A 299 25.30 -11.11 1.10
N LYS A 300 26.33 -10.57 0.43
CA LYS A 300 26.50 -10.71 -1.03
C LYS A 300 26.84 -12.15 -1.44
N ASP A 301 27.45 -12.91 -0.53
CA ASP A 301 27.90 -14.27 -0.79
C ASP A 301 27.00 -15.27 -0.04
N GLY A 302 25.98 -15.81 -0.72
CA GLY A 302 25.54 -17.19 -0.46
C GLY A 302 24.28 -17.45 0.38
N GLY A 303 23.33 -16.53 0.54
CA GLY A 303 22.11 -16.83 1.30
C GLY A 303 20.85 -16.10 0.85
N GLY A 304 20.06 -16.74 -0.03
CA GLY A 304 18.59 -16.72 -0.14
C GLY A 304 17.76 -15.42 -0.16
N VAL A 305 18.31 -14.26 0.17
CA VAL A 305 17.60 -12.97 0.20
C VAL A 305 17.74 -12.30 -1.15
N ASP A 306 16.60 -12.01 -1.79
CA ASP A 306 16.52 -11.38 -3.10
C ASP A 306 17.34 -10.07 -3.15
N GLU A 307 18.32 -10.00 -4.04
CA GLU A 307 19.13 -8.80 -4.31
C GLU A 307 18.25 -7.58 -4.62
N ASN A 308 17.07 -7.79 -5.24
CA ASN A 308 16.12 -6.73 -5.51
C ASN A 308 15.52 -6.16 -4.22
N TYR A 309 15.25 -7.01 -3.22
CA TYR A 309 14.74 -6.56 -1.92
C TYR A 309 15.76 -5.67 -1.19
N ARG A 310 17.05 -6.02 -1.26
CA ARG A 310 18.12 -5.18 -0.67
C ARG A 310 18.24 -3.83 -1.37
N LYS A 311 18.19 -3.82 -2.71
CA LYS A 311 18.20 -2.57 -3.49
C LYS A 311 17.01 -1.68 -3.15
N GLU A 312 15.84 -2.28 -2.97
CA GLU A 312 14.64 -1.57 -2.52
C GLU A 312 14.88 -0.90 -1.17
N LEU A 313 15.31 -1.65 -0.15
CA LEU A 313 15.61 -1.08 1.19
C LEU A 313 16.62 0.07 1.11
N GLN A 314 17.71 -0.11 0.36
CA GLN A 314 18.74 0.93 0.21
C GLN A 314 18.19 2.20 -0.46
N SER A 315 17.37 2.04 -1.51
CA SER A 315 16.76 3.17 -2.21
C SER A 315 15.79 3.94 -1.32
N LEU A 316 14.95 3.25 -0.54
CA LEU A 316 14.04 3.86 0.44
C LEU A 316 14.82 4.62 1.54
N MET A 317 15.90 4.03 2.06
CA MET A 317 16.75 4.72 3.05
C MET A 317 17.38 6.00 2.48
N ARG A 318 17.79 5.99 1.21
CA ARG A 318 18.31 7.18 0.53
C ARG A 318 17.24 8.25 0.34
N VAL A 319 15.99 7.85 0.05
CA VAL A 319 14.85 8.78 0.02
C VAL A 319 14.65 9.45 1.38
N CYS A 320 14.69 8.69 2.49
CA CYS A 320 14.55 9.26 3.83
C CYS A 320 15.65 10.30 4.12
N LEU A 321 16.90 9.97 3.80
CA LEU A 321 18.04 10.86 4.00
C LEU A 321 17.96 12.10 3.10
N GLY A 322 17.64 11.92 1.82
CA GLY A 322 17.52 12.99 0.84
C GLY A 322 16.46 14.01 1.25
N ASN A 323 15.26 13.56 1.63
CA ASN A 323 14.21 14.45 2.11
C ASN A 323 14.59 15.13 3.44
N THR A 324 15.25 14.43 4.37
CA THR A 324 15.71 15.04 5.63
C THR A 324 16.71 16.18 5.38
N VAL A 325 17.66 15.97 4.46
CA VAL A 325 18.62 17.00 4.06
C VAL A 325 17.93 18.15 3.34
N ALA A 326 17.02 17.84 2.41
CA ALA A 326 16.26 18.85 1.67
C ALA A 326 15.47 19.77 2.60
N ILE A 327 14.76 19.22 3.59
CA ILE A 327 14.04 20.01 4.61
C ILE A 327 15.00 20.95 5.34
N LYS A 328 16.16 20.47 5.79
CA LYS A 328 17.15 21.31 6.51
C LYS A 328 17.73 22.40 5.61
N SER A 329 18.02 22.08 4.36
CA SER A 329 18.55 23.03 3.38
C SER A 329 17.54 24.09 2.92
N SER A 330 16.23 23.80 3.02
CA SER A 330 15.17 24.70 2.58
C SER A 330 15.05 26.00 3.37
N GLY A 331 15.60 26.06 4.59
CA GLY A 331 15.46 27.20 5.50
C GLY A 331 14.05 27.40 6.08
N LEU A 332 13.05 26.63 5.62
CA LEU A 332 11.64 26.73 6.03
C LEU A 332 11.40 26.37 7.51
N VAL A 333 12.28 25.54 8.09
CA VAL A 333 12.22 25.15 9.51
C VAL A 333 12.49 26.33 10.46
N GLY A 334 13.24 27.35 10.01
CA GLY A 334 13.63 28.50 10.83
C GLY A 334 12.67 29.69 10.77
N GLY A 335 11.50 29.56 10.11
CA GLY A 335 10.53 30.65 9.95
C GLY A 335 10.99 31.82 9.07
N LYS A 336 12.17 31.74 8.45
CA LYS A 336 12.68 32.75 7.51
C LYS A 336 12.05 32.56 6.13
N VAL A 337 10.82 33.03 5.96
CA VAL A 337 10.22 33.16 4.62
C VAL A 337 10.85 34.35 3.86
N ASP A 338 11.36 35.35 4.58
CA ASP A 338 11.97 36.59 4.05
C ASP A 338 13.35 36.41 3.38
N GLY A 339 13.88 35.19 3.35
CA GLY A 339 15.11 34.84 2.62
C GLY A 339 14.87 34.38 1.17
N MET A 340 13.63 34.36 0.69
CA MET A 340 13.26 33.85 -0.64
C MET A 340 13.47 34.86 -1.79
N GLY A 341 14.64 35.52 -1.77
CA GLY A 341 15.11 36.37 -2.86
C GLY A 341 16.02 35.67 -3.88
N LYS A 342 16.34 34.38 -3.73
CA LYS A 342 17.18 33.64 -4.70
C LYS A 342 16.64 32.20 -4.86
N SER A 343 15.69 32.03 -5.77
CA SER A 343 15.88 31.53 -7.15
C SER A 343 15.84 30.01 -7.25
N GLY A 344 14.65 29.43 -7.18
CA GLY A 344 14.41 28.06 -7.66
C GLY A 344 12.97 27.59 -7.42
N VAL A 345 12.45 26.80 -8.35
CA VAL A 345 11.15 26.14 -8.25
C VAL A 345 11.33 24.86 -7.43
N TRP A 346 10.66 24.77 -6.29
CA TRP A 346 10.59 23.56 -5.47
C TRP A 346 9.75 22.51 -6.17
N CYS A 347 10.28 21.30 -6.30
CA CYS A 347 9.59 20.18 -6.90
C CYS A 347 10.06 18.84 -6.33
N PHE A 348 9.24 17.82 -6.52
CA PHE A 348 9.54 16.45 -6.14
C PHE A 348 10.17 15.71 -7.33
N LYS A 349 11.40 15.18 -7.16
CA LYS A 349 12.13 14.46 -8.21
C LYS A 349 12.45 13.02 -7.78
N LEU A 350 12.36 12.09 -8.73
CA LEU A 350 12.70 10.69 -8.53
C LEU A 350 14.21 10.46 -8.72
N SER A 351 14.99 10.63 -7.65
CA SER A 351 16.47 10.51 -7.71
C SER A 351 17.00 9.14 -7.28
N TYR A 352 16.38 8.55 -6.25
CA TYR A 352 16.89 7.31 -5.63
C TYR A 352 15.95 6.12 -5.79
N HIS A 353 14.64 6.36 -5.82
CA HIS A 353 13.60 5.34 -5.90
C HIS A 353 12.68 5.65 -7.10
N PRO A 354 12.26 4.64 -7.88
CA PRO A 354 11.50 4.85 -9.12
C PRO A 354 10.10 5.45 -8.92
N ARG A 355 9.57 5.44 -7.70
CA ARG A 355 8.19 5.87 -7.41
C ARG A 355 8.04 6.83 -6.24
N ILE A 356 9.11 7.05 -5.47
CA ILE A 356 9.04 7.83 -4.24
C ILE A 356 10.06 8.97 -4.39
N PRO A 357 9.59 10.21 -4.53
CA PRO A 357 10.46 11.31 -4.85
C PRO A 357 11.16 11.89 -3.62
N ILE A 358 12.17 12.71 -3.90
CA ILE A 358 12.79 13.62 -2.94
C ILE A 358 12.42 15.05 -3.27
N LEU A 359 12.26 15.88 -2.24
CA LEU A 359 12.19 17.31 -2.38
C LEU A 359 13.49 17.83 -2.99
N SER A 360 13.38 18.66 -4.02
CA SER A 360 14.51 19.28 -4.71
C SER A 360 14.19 20.74 -5.05
N ASN A 361 15.23 21.56 -5.14
CA ASN A 361 15.14 22.93 -5.60
C ASN A 361 15.88 23.05 -6.93
N SER A 362 15.27 23.69 -7.94
CA SER A 362 15.87 23.84 -9.29
C SER A 362 16.97 24.90 -9.38
N SER A 363 17.46 25.40 -8.23
CA SER A 363 18.68 26.20 -8.11
C SER A 363 19.97 25.37 -8.08
N GLU A 364 19.87 24.04 -7.93
CA GLU A 364 21.00 23.08 -7.84
C GLU A 364 21.10 22.14 -9.04
#